data_AF-A0A520EFA1-F1
#
_entry.id   AF-A0A520EFA1-F1
#
_cell.length_a   1.000
_cell.length_b   1.000
_cell.length_c   1.000
_cell.angle_alpha   90.00
_cell.angle_beta   90.00
_cell.angle_gamma   90.00
#
_symmetry.space_group_name_H-M   'P 1'
#
loop_
_entity.id
_entity.type
_entity.pdbx_description
1 polymer ?
#
loop_
_entity_poly.entity_id
_entity_poly.type
_entity_poly.pdbx_seq_one_letter_code
_entity_poly.pdbx_strand_id
1 'polypeptide(L)'
;MLVACGRWFRQPHDFEWILSHRSTRPLHGVIRAVFACATLLFALCSSVMLFSSRGPSGVAATAWVCLLLVAQVMVAARWCIGPMPTQRSFLAFAIFADIGLASVLMLNDPTGTLIGSVLFSVIGTFCTFFLSARWLVAHLAWSSGVILIAAISAYRGNTEDLATVVAGTLAILAAVNGVPLFVYVGWTAISRDARQALFDPLTSLYNRRGLSGALTDLRNQTREHCSEVVVVVIDIDSFKHINDRLGHFVGDAVISAVA
;
A
#
# COMPACT_ATOMS: atom_id res chain seq x y z
N MET A 1 0.84 -18.73 17.96
CA MET A 1 1.61 -18.00 16.93
C MET A 1 1.12 -18.29 15.50
N LEU A 2 1.05 -19.57 15.07
CA LEU A 2 0.60 -19.95 13.71
C LEU A 2 -0.82 -19.48 13.35
N VAL A 3 -1.78 -19.57 14.27
CA VAL A 3 -3.17 -19.10 14.05
C VAL A 3 -3.26 -17.59 13.86
N ALA A 4 -2.45 -16.82 14.60
CA ALA A 4 -2.39 -15.36 14.48
C ALA A 4 -1.78 -14.95 13.12
N CYS A 5 -0.73 -15.64 12.69
CA CYS A 5 -0.10 -15.43 11.38
C CYS A 5 -1.08 -15.77 10.22
N GLY A 6 -1.83 -16.87 10.35
CA GLY A 6 -2.85 -17.25 9.37
C GLY A 6 -4.00 -16.25 9.27
N ARG A 7 -4.45 -15.67 10.40
CA ARG A 7 -5.46 -14.59 10.39
C ARG A 7 -4.91 -13.32 9.73
N TRP A 8 -3.70 -12.90 10.09
CA TRP A 8 -3.04 -11.74 9.50
C TRP A 8 -2.91 -11.85 7.97
N PHE A 9 -2.48 -13.02 7.48
CA PHE A 9 -2.30 -13.26 6.05
C PHE A 9 -3.62 -13.22 5.25
N ARG A 10 -4.73 -13.58 5.89
CA ARG A 10 -6.08 -13.63 5.28
C ARG A 10 -6.90 -12.37 5.53
N GLN A 11 -6.42 -11.41 6.32
CA GLN A 11 -7.17 -10.19 6.59
C GLN A 11 -7.42 -9.42 5.28
N PRO A 12 -8.68 -9.09 4.97
CA PRO A 12 -8.97 -8.17 3.89
C PRO A 12 -8.32 -6.83 4.25
N HIS A 13 -7.70 -6.20 3.25
CA HIS A 13 -7.18 -4.84 3.41
C HIS A 13 -8.35 -3.88 3.18
N ASP A 14 -8.54 -2.89 4.05
CA ASP A 14 -9.65 -1.93 4.01
C ASP A 14 -9.44 -0.88 2.91
N PHE A 15 -9.32 -1.38 1.67
CA PHE A 15 -9.14 -0.60 0.45
C PHE A 15 -10.26 0.42 0.26
N GLU A 16 -11.51 -0.02 0.44
CA GLU A 16 -12.69 0.82 0.34
C GLU A 16 -12.60 1.96 1.35
N TRP A 17 -12.14 1.73 2.57
CA TRP A 17 -11.99 2.81 3.54
C TRP A 17 -10.96 3.85 3.10
N ILE A 18 -9.80 3.45 2.56
CA ILE A 18 -8.78 4.43 2.11
C ILE A 18 -9.27 5.29 0.95
N LEU A 19 -10.11 4.79 0.06
CA LEU A 19 -10.55 5.55 -1.12
C LEU A 19 -11.93 6.19 -1.00
N SER A 20 -12.87 5.55 -0.32
CA SER A 20 -14.25 6.01 -0.18
C SER A 20 -14.42 7.02 0.96
N HIS A 21 -13.58 6.95 2.00
CA HIS A 21 -13.76 7.76 3.19
C HIS A 21 -13.40 9.22 2.93
N ARG A 22 -14.28 10.14 3.34
CA ARG A 22 -14.17 11.55 2.91
C ARG A 22 -12.86 12.24 3.32
N SER A 23 -12.25 11.82 4.43
CA SER A 23 -10.97 12.36 4.91
C SER A 23 -9.82 12.15 3.92
N THR A 24 -9.93 11.19 3.00
CA THR A 24 -8.90 10.88 2.00
C THR A 24 -9.21 11.46 0.62
N ARG A 25 -10.38 12.05 0.39
CA ARG A 25 -10.69 12.75 -0.89
C ARG A 25 -9.67 13.85 -1.24
N PRO A 26 -9.18 14.68 -0.30
CA PRO A 26 -8.09 15.62 -0.60
C PRO A 26 -6.79 14.92 -1.00
N LEU A 27 -6.59 13.67 -0.55
CA LEU A 27 -5.40 12.87 -0.85
C LEU A 27 -5.49 12.20 -2.22
N HIS A 28 -6.64 12.16 -2.90
CA HIS A 28 -6.76 11.50 -4.20
C HIS A 28 -5.80 12.08 -5.25
N GLY A 29 -5.63 13.41 -5.28
CA GLY A 29 -4.65 14.06 -6.16
C GLY A 29 -3.21 13.70 -5.81
N VAL A 30 -2.88 13.64 -4.52
CA VAL A 30 -1.56 13.22 -4.03
C VAL A 30 -1.29 11.76 -4.41
N ILE A 31 -2.27 10.87 -4.19
CA ILE A 31 -2.18 9.45 -4.56
C ILE A 31 -1.86 9.34 -6.06
N ARG A 32 -2.64 9.97 -6.93
CA ARG A 32 -2.39 9.98 -8.38
C ARG A 32 -0.99 10.47 -8.73
N ALA A 33 -0.56 11.58 -8.12
CA ALA A 33 0.77 12.14 -8.35
C ALA A 33 1.89 11.18 -7.93
N VAL A 34 1.79 10.54 -6.76
CA VAL A 34 2.80 9.57 -6.30
C VAL A 34 2.91 8.38 -7.27
N PHE A 35 1.79 7.84 -7.74
CA PHE A 35 1.79 6.74 -8.70
C PHE A 35 2.35 7.13 -10.07
N ALA A 36 1.96 8.31 -10.58
CA ALA A 36 2.50 8.84 -11.82
C ALA A 36 4.02 9.06 -11.70
N CYS A 37 4.48 9.73 -10.63
CA CYS A 37 5.89 9.96 -10.37
C CYS A 37 6.70 8.67 -10.25
N ALA A 38 6.21 7.65 -9.55
CA ALA A 38 6.90 6.37 -9.46
C ALA A 38 6.99 5.65 -10.81
N THR A 39 5.91 5.68 -11.60
CA THR A 39 5.92 5.09 -12.96
C THR A 39 6.91 5.84 -13.86
N LEU A 40 6.95 7.17 -13.78
CA LEU A 40 7.90 8.00 -14.52
C LEU A 40 9.33 7.81 -14.06
N LEU A 41 9.58 7.55 -12.77
CA LEU A 41 10.91 7.20 -12.26
C LEU A 41 11.42 5.92 -12.91
N PHE A 42 10.59 4.88 -13.00
CA PHE A 42 10.97 3.63 -13.68
C PHE A 42 11.27 3.89 -15.16
N ALA A 43 10.41 4.66 -15.83
CA ALA A 43 10.63 5.03 -17.23
C ALA A 43 11.91 5.84 -17.43
N LEU A 44 12.22 6.77 -16.54
CA LEU A 44 13.45 7.55 -16.59
C LEU A 44 14.68 6.66 -16.42
N CYS A 45 14.68 5.77 -15.43
CA CYS A 45 15.78 4.83 -15.23
C CYS A 45 16.00 3.93 -16.47
N SER A 46 14.93 3.36 -17.02
CA SER A 46 15.01 2.55 -18.24
C SER A 46 15.48 3.36 -19.46
N SER A 47 15.04 4.61 -19.58
CA SER A 47 15.45 5.51 -20.68
C SER A 47 16.93 5.87 -20.61
N VAL A 48 17.45 6.17 -19.41
CA VAL A 48 18.88 6.47 -19.22
C VAL A 48 19.73 5.23 -19.49
N MET A 49 19.27 4.04 -19.05
CA MET A 49 20.00 2.79 -19.28
C MET A 49 20.14 2.42 -20.76
N LEU A 50 19.27 2.88 -21.66
CA LEU A 50 19.43 2.67 -23.10
C LEU A 50 20.73 3.27 -23.66
N PHE A 51 21.28 4.29 -23.02
CA PHE A 51 22.53 4.95 -23.43
C PHE A 51 23.76 4.45 -22.66
N SER A 52 23.57 3.51 -21.72
CA SER A 52 24.63 2.96 -20.91
C SER A 52 25.31 1.79 -21.62
N SER A 53 26.64 1.68 -21.49
CA SER A 53 27.38 0.48 -21.91
C SER A 53 26.99 -0.78 -21.12
N ARG A 54 26.34 -0.59 -19.97
CA ARG A 54 25.79 -1.62 -19.09
C ARG A 54 24.31 -1.92 -19.34
N GLY A 55 23.71 -1.23 -20.31
CA GLY A 55 22.30 -1.33 -20.64
C GLY A 55 21.94 -2.48 -21.59
N PRO A 56 20.68 -2.53 -22.02
CA PRO A 56 20.20 -3.53 -22.98
C PRO A 56 21.00 -3.45 -24.29
N SER A 57 21.53 -4.58 -24.73
CA SER A 57 22.29 -4.68 -26.00
C SER A 57 21.54 -5.47 -27.06
N GLY A 58 21.63 -5.00 -28.30
CA GLY A 58 20.97 -5.62 -29.46
C GLY A 58 19.54 -5.14 -29.71
N VAL A 59 19.09 -5.28 -30.96
CA VAL A 59 17.84 -4.71 -31.47
C VAL A 59 16.61 -5.18 -30.68
N ALA A 60 16.56 -6.47 -30.33
CA ALA A 60 15.42 -7.04 -29.61
C ALA A 60 15.29 -6.49 -28.18
N ALA A 61 16.40 -6.38 -27.45
CA ALA A 61 16.41 -5.85 -26.08
C ALA A 61 16.03 -4.37 -26.06
N THR A 62 16.62 -3.57 -26.96
CA THR A 62 16.26 -2.15 -27.12
C THR A 62 14.78 -1.99 -27.48
N ALA A 63 14.27 -2.77 -28.43
CA ALA A 63 12.85 -2.72 -28.81
C ALA A 63 11.92 -3.07 -27.65
N TRP A 64 12.28 -4.07 -26.83
CA TRP A 64 11.51 -4.44 -25.64
C TRP A 64 11.45 -3.30 -24.61
N VAL A 65 12.59 -2.67 -24.33
CA VAL A 65 12.65 -1.52 -23.41
C VAL A 65 11.82 -0.36 -23.95
N CYS A 66 11.94 -0.02 -25.24
CA CYS A 66 11.11 1.01 -25.87
C CYS A 66 9.61 0.70 -25.77
N LEU A 67 9.20 -0.56 -25.99
CA LEU A 67 7.81 -0.99 -25.85
C LEU A 67 7.32 -0.80 -24.40
N LEU A 68 8.12 -1.18 -23.41
CA LEU A 68 7.77 -0.98 -22.00
C LEU A 68 7.76 0.50 -21.59
N LEU A 69 8.64 1.34 -22.15
CA LEU A 69 8.60 2.78 -21.94
C LEU A 69 7.26 3.37 -22.43
N VAL A 70 6.80 2.98 -23.61
CA VAL A 70 5.48 3.40 -24.13
C VAL A 70 4.37 2.94 -23.18
N ALA A 71 4.39 1.68 -22.74
CA ALA A 71 3.41 1.17 -21.79
C ALA A 71 3.43 1.94 -20.45
N GLN A 72 4.60 2.27 -19.92
CA GLN A 72 4.76 3.04 -18.69
C GLN A 72 4.21 4.47 -18.83
N VAL A 73 4.47 5.15 -19.95
CA VAL A 73 3.91 6.47 -20.25
C VAL A 73 2.38 6.41 -20.33
N MET A 74 1.82 5.39 -20.98
CA MET A 74 0.37 5.19 -21.05
C MET A 74 -0.24 4.95 -19.67
N VAL A 75 0.42 4.15 -18.82
CA VAL A 75 0.00 3.90 -17.44
C VAL A 75 0.07 5.18 -16.60
N ALA A 76 1.17 5.93 -16.69
CA ALA A 76 1.33 7.22 -16.00
C ALA A 76 0.24 8.23 -16.41
N ALA A 77 -0.03 8.34 -17.73
CA ALA A 77 -1.11 9.18 -18.24
C ALA A 77 -2.47 8.74 -17.66
N ARG A 78 -2.76 7.43 -17.67
CA ARG A 78 -3.99 6.87 -17.09
C ARG A 78 -4.15 7.22 -15.61
N TRP A 79 -3.07 7.24 -14.82
CA TRP A 79 -3.13 7.66 -13.41
C TRP A 79 -3.49 9.14 -13.24
N CYS A 80 -3.00 10.00 -14.12
CA CYS A 80 -3.26 11.44 -14.05
C CYS A 80 -4.70 11.78 -14.46
N ILE A 81 -5.15 11.29 -15.62
CA ILE A 81 -6.41 11.73 -16.26
C ILE A 81 -7.57 10.75 -16.09
N GLY A 82 -7.30 9.51 -15.68
CA GLY A 82 -8.29 8.45 -15.61
C GLY A 82 -9.23 8.52 -14.40
N PRO A 83 -10.21 7.60 -14.34
CA PRO A 83 -11.04 7.42 -13.16
C PRO A 83 -10.19 6.95 -11.97
N MET A 84 -10.72 7.10 -10.75
CA MET A 84 -10.03 6.59 -9.58
C MET A 84 -9.80 5.06 -9.73
N PRO A 85 -8.58 4.56 -9.50
CA PRO A 85 -8.27 3.14 -9.51
C PRO A 85 -9.16 2.32 -8.59
N THR A 86 -9.51 1.12 -9.05
CA THR A 86 -10.11 0.08 -8.20
C THR A 86 -9.01 -0.80 -7.60
N GLN A 87 -9.36 -1.65 -6.63
CA GLN A 87 -8.42 -2.61 -6.05
C GLN A 87 -7.78 -3.51 -7.13
N ARG A 88 -8.58 -3.89 -8.13
CA ARG A 88 -8.10 -4.68 -9.28
C ARG A 88 -7.10 -3.90 -10.13
N SER A 89 -7.29 -2.59 -10.29
CA SER A 89 -6.35 -1.73 -11.02
C SER A 89 -4.99 -1.65 -10.33
N PHE A 90 -4.96 -1.54 -9.00
CA PHE A 90 -3.70 -1.56 -8.24
C PHE A 90 -3.01 -2.91 -8.30
N LEU A 91 -3.76 -4.01 -8.20
CA LEU A 91 -3.19 -5.34 -8.33
C LEU A 91 -2.58 -5.53 -9.73
N ALA A 92 -3.30 -5.17 -10.78
CA ALA A 92 -2.80 -5.24 -12.15
C ALA A 92 -1.55 -4.37 -12.33
N PHE A 93 -1.52 -3.18 -11.73
CA PHE A 93 -0.35 -2.31 -11.74
C PHE A 93 0.84 -2.91 -11.01
N ALA A 94 0.66 -3.49 -9.82
CA ALA A 94 1.75 -4.11 -9.07
C ALA A 94 2.36 -5.28 -9.85
N ILE A 95 1.53 -6.13 -10.46
CA ILE A 95 1.99 -7.22 -11.33
C ILE A 95 2.73 -6.68 -12.56
N PHE A 96 2.17 -5.68 -13.24
CA PHE A 96 2.82 -5.03 -14.38
C PHE A 96 4.17 -4.40 -13.99
N ALA A 97 4.24 -3.72 -12.85
CA ALA A 97 5.46 -3.10 -12.36
C ALA A 97 6.51 -4.15 -12.00
N ASP A 98 6.13 -5.22 -11.29
CA ASP A 98 7.07 -6.28 -10.89
C ASP A 98 7.64 -7.04 -12.08
N ILE A 99 6.78 -7.46 -13.01
CA ILE A 99 7.20 -8.19 -14.22
C ILE A 99 7.93 -7.25 -15.16
N GLY A 100 7.40 -6.06 -15.38
CA GLY A 100 7.99 -5.05 -16.27
C GLY A 100 9.38 -4.66 -15.81
N LEU A 101 9.54 -4.28 -14.53
CA LEU A 101 10.83 -3.91 -13.96
C LEU A 101 11.81 -5.07 -14.03
N ALA A 102 11.42 -6.28 -13.61
CA ALA A 102 12.28 -7.46 -13.71
C ALA A 102 12.73 -7.70 -15.16
N SER A 103 11.80 -7.64 -16.12
CA SER A 103 12.12 -7.91 -17.53
C SER A 103 13.10 -6.91 -18.13
N VAL A 104 13.04 -5.62 -17.74
CA VAL A 104 14.01 -4.62 -18.19
C VAL A 104 15.35 -4.80 -17.48
N LEU A 105 15.33 -5.04 -16.18
CA LEU A 105 16.56 -5.22 -15.41
C LEU A 105 17.35 -6.41 -15.91
N MET A 106 16.71 -7.54 -16.24
CA MET A 106 17.38 -8.74 -16.77
C MET A 106 18.08 -8.54 -18.13
N LEU A 107 17.81 -7.43 -18.83
CA LEU A 107 18.49 -7.09 -20.08
C LEU A 107 19.77 -6.28 -19.85
N ASN A 108 19.98 -5.75 -18.65
CA ASN A 108 21.19 -5.03 -18.27
C ASN A 108 22.30 -6.01 -17.87
N ASP A 109 23.51 -5.48 -17.70
CA ASP A 109 24.57 -6.23 -17.05
C ASP A 109 24.16 -6.65 -15.61
N PRO A 110 24.75 -7.71 -15.06
CA PRO A 110 24.37 -8.19 -13.73
C PRO A 110 24.54 -7.14 -12.62
N THR A 111 25.57 -6.30 -12.69
CA THR A 111 25.80 -5.23 -11.72
C THR A 111 24.73 -4.14 -11.82
N GLY A 112 24.37 -3.69 -13.03
CA GLY A 112 23.29 -2.74 -13.25
C GLY A 112 21.92 -3.29 -12.86
N THR A 113 21.70 -4.60 -13.07
CA THR A 113 20.52 -5.34 -12.60
C THR A 113 20.40 -5.28 -11.08
N LEU A 114 21.50 -5.54 -10.37
CA LEU A 114 21.55 -5.54 -8.91
C LEU A 114 21.23 -4.14 -8.38
N ILE A 115 21.93 -3.11 -8.85
CA ILE A 115 21.70 -1.72 -8.45
C ILE A 115 20.25 -1.28 -8.74
N GLY A 116 19.75 -1.56 -9.95
CA GLY A 116 18.39 -1.20 -10.36
C GLY A 116 17.28 -1.89 -9.58
N SER A 117 17.57 -3.05 -8.96
CA SER A 117 16.59 -3.80 -8.16
C SER A 117 16.11 -3.02 -6.92
N VAL A 118 16.81 -1.96 -6.49
CA VAL A 118 16.32 -1.05 -5.44
C VAL A 118 14.94 -0.45 -5.75
N LEU A 119 14.59 -0.33 -7.04
CA LEU A 119 13.30 0.18 -7.48
C LEU A 119 12.12 -0.71 -7.08
N PHE A 120 12.34 -2.00 -6.78
CA PHE A 120 11.30 -2.86 -6.19
C PHE A 120 10.82 -2.33 -4.83
N SER A 121 11.64 -1.60 -4.07
CA SER A 121 11.22 -1.01 -2.79
C SER A 121 10.04 -0.03 -2.95
N VAL A 122 9.97 0.66 -4.09
CA VAL A 122 8.87 1.58 -4.41
C VAL A 122 7.57 0.79 -4.61
N ILE A 123 7.64 -0.33 -5.34
CA ILE A 123 6.52 -1.24 -5.56
C ILE A 123 6.06 -1.87 -4.24
N GLY A 124 6.98 -2.35 -3.42
CA GLY A 124 6.66 -2.90 -2.10
C GLY A 124 5.98 -1.89 -1.19
N THR A 125 6.43 -0.64 -1.19
CA THR A 125 5.79 0.45 -0.44
C THR A 125 4.34 0.67 -0.92
N PHE A 126 4.08 0.59 -2.21
CA PHE A 126 2.71 0.64 -2.74
C PHE A 126 1.85 -0.54 -2.30
N CYS A 127 2.39 -1.76 -2.34
CA CYS A 127 1.71 -2.95 -1.86
C CYS A 127 1.25 -2.78 -0.40
N THR A 128 2.06 -2.14 0.45
CA THR A 128 1.71 -1.87 1.85
C THR A 128 0.46 -1.00 2.01
N PHE A 129 0.33 0.08 1.23
CA PHE A 129 -0.78 1.02 1.38
C PHE A 129 -2.07 0.55 0.73
N PHE A 130 -2.00 -0.20 -0.37
CA PHE A 130 -3.18 -0.43 -1.22
C PHE A 130 -3.53 -1.91 -1.44
N LEU A 131 -2.63 -2.84 -1.06
CA LEU A 131 -2.83 -4.28 -1.22
C LEU A 131 -2.72 -5.00 0.13
N SER A 132 -3.27 -6.22 0.17
CA SER A 132 -3.22 -7.05 1.39
C SER A 132 -1.84 -7.66 1.63
N ALA A 133 -1.60 -8.10 2.87
CA ALA A 133 -0.33 -8.70 3.31
C ALA A 133 0.15 -9.85 2.40
N ARG A 134 -0.77 -10.66 1.86
CA ARG A 134 -0.45 -11.72 0.89
C ARG A 134 0.24 -11.22 -0.38
N TRP A 135 -0.19 -10.07 -0.89
CA TRP A 135 0.41 -9.47 -2.08
C TRP A 135 1.75 -8.83 -1.76
N LEU A 136 1.87 -8.20 -0.60
CA LEU A 136 3.17 -7.72 -0.12
C LEU A 136 4.16 -8.89 0.00
N VAL A 137 3.79 -10.00 0.64
CA VAL A 137 4.65 -11.18 0.76
C VAL A 137 5.02 -11.76 -0.62
N ALA A 138 4.06 -11.84 -1.55
CA ALA A 138 4.32 -12.31 -2.90
C ALA A 138 5.32 -11.40 -3.64
N HIS A 139 5.16 -10.09 -3.55
CA HIS A 139 6.07 -9.09 -4.10
C HIS A 139 7.48 -9.18 -3.48
N LEU A 140 7.58 -9.31 -2.16
CA LEU A 140 8.85 -9.44 -1.45
C LEU A 140 9.59 -10.73 -1.84
N ALA A 141 8.86 -11.83 -2.01
CA ALA A 141 9.42 -13.09 -2.48
C ALA A 141 9.91 -12.99 -3.94
N TRP A 142 9.10 -12.37 -4.82
CA TRP A 142 9.45 -12.13 -6.23
C TRP A 142 10.72 -11.29 -6.36
N SER A 143 10.73 -10.10 -5.75
CA SER A 143 11.86 -9.15 -5.85
C SER A 143 13.12 -9.71 -5.20
N SER A 144 13.02 -10.40 -4.08
CA SER A 144 14.16 -11.09 -3.47
C SER A 144 14.73 -12.18 -4.38
N GLY A 145 13.87 -12.93 -5.07
CA GLY A 145 14.30 -13.90 -6.09
C GLY A 145 15.07 -13.25 -7.23
N VAL A 146 14.57 -12.12 -7.76
CA VAL A 146 15.24 -11.34 -8.81
C VAL A 146 16.60 -10.83 -8.35
N ILE A 147 16.68 -10.29 -7.13
CA ILE A 147 17.94 -9.79 -6.54
C ILE A 147 18.97 -10.91 -6.39
N LEU A 148 18.55 -12.09 -5.93
CA LEU A 148 19.45 -13.24 -5.79
C LEU A 148 19.94 -13.75 -7.15
N ILE A 149 19.08 -13.78 -8.18
CA ILE A 149 19.47 -14.14 -9.54
C ILE A 149 20.50 -13.14 -10.08
N ALA A 150 20.30 -11.84 -9.87
CA ALA A 150 21.22 -10.79 -10.28
C ALA A 150 22.58 -10.93 -9.57
N ALA A 151 22.57 -11.16 -8.26
CA ALA A 151 23.77 -11.36 -7.45
C ALA A 151 24.59 -12.58 -7.90
N ILE A 152 23.92 -13.72 -8.10
CA ILE A 152 24.58 -14.95 -8.59
C ILE A 152 25.16 -14.73 -9.98
N SER A 153 24.44 -14.02 -10.86
CA SER A 153 24.89 -13.70 -12.21
C SER A 153 26.11 -12.77 -12.20
N ALA A 154 26.13 -11.77 -11.30
CA ALA A 154 27.26 -10.85 -11.15
C ALA A 154 28.53 -11.57 -10.69
N TYR A 155 28.39 -12.44 -9.68
CA TYR A 155 29.52 -13.24 -9.20
C TYR A 155 30.04 -14.21 -10.28
N ARG A 156 29.14 -14.94 -10.97
CA ARG A 156 29.53 -15.89 -12.02
C ARG A 156 30.10 -15.22 -13.27
N GLY A 157 29.64 -14.01 -13.57
CA GLY A 157 30.15 -13.20 -14.67
C GLY A 157 31.53 -12.63 -14.43
N ASN A 158 32.10 -12.79 -13.22
CA ASN A 158 33.33 -12.13 -12.77
C ASN A 158 33.30 -10.61 -13.02
N THR A 159 32.11 -9.99 -12.95
CA THR A 159 31.97 -8.55 -13.16
C THR A 159 32.44 -7.76 -11.94
N GLU A 160 32.33 -8.36 -10.75
CA GLU A 160 32.67 -7.76 -9.45
C GLU A 160 33.25 -8.86 -8.53
N ASP A 161 34.00 -8.46 -7.50
CA ASP A 161 34.49 -9.38 -6.48
C ASP A 161 33.36 -9.86 -5.54
N LEU A 162 33.57 -11.01 -4.88
CA LEU A 162 32.57 -11.63 -4.01
C LEU A 162 32.11 -10.72 -2.87
N ALA A 163 33.03 -9.95 -2.26
CA ALA A 163 32.69 -9.11 -1.13
C ALA A 163 31.77 -7.96 -1.57
N THR A 164 32.06 -7.34 -2.71
CA THR A 164 31.23 -6.29 -3.32
C THR A 164 29.84 -6.82 -3.67
N VAL A 165 29.73 -7.99 -4.30
CA VAL A 165 28.43 -8.59 -4.64
C VAL A 165 27.61 -8.89 -3.37
N VAL A 166 28.23 -9.50 -2.36
CA VAL A 166 27.55 -9.84 -1.10
C VAL A 166 27.09 -8.58 -0.38
N ALA A 167 27.96 -7.58 -0.23
CA ALA A 167 27.62 -6.32 0.43
C ALA A 167 26.48 -5.58 -0.29
N GLY A 168 26.55 -5.45 -1.62
CA GLY A 168 25.50 -4.83 -2.42
C GLY A 168 24.17 -5.57 -2.32
N THR A 169 24.20 -6.91 -2.40
CA THR A 169 23.01 -7.75 -2.28
C THR A 169 22.34 -7.61 -0.92
N LEU A 170 23.12 -7.62 0.17
CA LEU A 170 22.59 -7.42 1.51
C LEU A 170 21.97 -6.02 1.67
N ALA A 171 22.63 -4.98 1.18
CA ALA A 171 22.11 -3.62 1.22
C ALA A 171 20.80 -3.47 0.45
N ILE A 172 20.71 -4.05 -0.75
CA ILE A 172 19.51 -3.99 -1.59
C ILE A 172 18.38 -4.84 -1.02
N LEU A 173 18.65 -6.05 -0.52
CA LEU A 173 17.64 -6.86 0.18
C LEU A 173 17.12 -6.15 1.42
N ALA A 174 17.99 -5.49 2.19
CA ALA A 174 17.59 -4.69 3.35
C ALA A 174 16.69 -3.51 2.93
N ALA A 175 17.01 -2.81 1.84
CA ALA A 175 16.18 -1.71 1.35
C ALA A 175 14.82 -2.20 0.80
N VAL A 176 14.83 -3.23 -0.06
CA VAL A 176 13.65 -3.75 -0.76
C VAL A 176 12.69 -4.47 0.18
N ASN A 177 13.20 -5.19 1.18
CA ASN A 177 12.36 -5.86 2.17
C ASN A 177 12.07 -4.99 3.39
N GLY A 178 13.10 -4.33 3.91
CA GLY A 178 13.00 -3.56 5.15
C GLY A 178 12.04 -2.38 5.04
N VAL A 179 12.19 -1.54 4.00
CA VAL A 179 11.37 -0.32 3.86
C VAL A 179 9.86 -0.66 3.82
N PRO A 180 9.37 -1.56 2.93
CA PRO A 180 7.95 -1.91 2.91
C PRO A 180 7.45 -2.54 4.21
N LEU A 181 8.27 -3.37 4.88
CA LEU A 181 7.91 -4.00 6.15
C LEU A 181 7.79 -3.00 7.29
N PHE A 182 8.74 -2.07 7.42
CA PHE A 182 8.65 -1.01 8.43
C PHE A 182 7.45 -0.11 8.18
N VAL A 183 7.22 0.28 6.93
CA VAL A 183 6.01 1.06 6.56
C VAL A 183 4.75 0.25 6.88
N TYR A 184 4.73 -1.06 6.66
CA TYR A 184 3.57 -1.92 6.96
C TYR A 184 3.28 -1.98 8.47
N VAL A 185 4.32 -2.16 9.29
CA VAL A 185 4.18 -2.14 10.75
C VAL A 185 3.69 -0.77 11.22
N GLY A 186 4.30 0.32 10.75
CA GLY A 186 3.87 1.67 11.10
C GLY A 186 2.43 1.97 10.67
N TRP A 187 2.07 1.59 9.44
CA TRP A 187 0.73 1.77 8.90
C TRP A 187 -0.32 1.02 9.72
N THR A 188 -0.05 -0.24 10.05
CA THR A 188 -1.00 -1.06 10.83
C THR A 188 -1.14 -0.59 12.27
N ALA A 189 -0.07 -0.07 12.89
CA ALA A 189 -0.14 0.55 14.21
C ALA A 189 -1.02 1.81 14.18
N ILE A 190 -0.72 2.76 13.29
CA ILE A 190 -1.49 4.01 13.15
C ILE A 190 -2.95 3.74 12.79
N SER A 191 -3.20 2.78 11.89
CA SER A 191 -4.56 2.44 11.45
C SER A 191 -5.41 1.78 12.53
N ARG A 192 -4.79 1.11 13.51
CA ARG A 192 -5.50 0.53 14.67
C ARG A 192 -5.89 1.62 15.64
N ASP A 193 -4.95 2.48 16.00
CA ASP A 193 -5.19 3.60 16.91
C ASP A 193 -6.24 4.55 16.34
N ALA A 194 -6.14 4.87 15.04
CA ALA A 194 -7.13 5.70 14.35
C ALA A 194 -8.53 5.09 14.36
N ARG A 195 -8.65 3.76 14.24
CA ARG A 195 -9.94 3.07 14.32
C ARG A 195 -10.49 3.09 15.75
N GLN A 196 -9.67 2.77 16.75
CA GLN A 196 -10.08 2.80 18.15
C GLN A 196 -10.52 4.20 18.59
N ALA A 197 -9.89 5.25 18.06
CA ALA A 197 -10.26 6.64 18.33
C ALA A 197 -11.65 7.05 17.81
N LEU A 198 -12.33 6.24 16.99
CA LEU A 198 -13.70 6.48 16.53
C LEU A 198 -14.76 5.84 17.42
N PHE A 199 -14.37 4.94 18.31
CA PHE A 199 -15.28 4.22 19.20
C PHE A 199 -15.15 4.75 20.63
N ASP A 200 -16.27 4.70 21.36
CA ASP A 200 -16.30 4.93 22.80
C ASP A 200 -15.84 3.64 23.51
N PRO A 201 -14.87 3.70 24.43
CA PRO A 201 -14.31 2.50 25.06
C PRO A 201 -15.27 1.81 26.03
N LEU A 202 -16.28 2.51 26.57
CA LEU A 202 -17.26 1.94 27.51
C LEU A 202 -18.34 1.11 26.79
N THR A 203 -18.76 1.56 25.61
CA THR A 203 -19.89 0.99 24.87
C THR A 203 -19.47 0.25 23.59
N SER A 204 -18.25 0.47 23.09
CA SER A 204 -17.81 0.06 21.75
C SER A 204 -18.68 0.61 20.59
N LEU A 205 -19.57 1.56 20.87
CA LEU A 205 -20.32 2.31 19.85
C LEU A 205 -19.47 3.45 19.29
N TYR A 206 -19.90 4.03 18.15
CA TYR A 206 -19.23 5.23 17.64
C TYR A 206 -19.30 6.36 18.67
N ASN A 207 -18.16 6.96 18.97
CA ASN A 207 -18.14 8.20 19.74
C ASN A 207 -18.65 9.37 18.87
N ARG A 208 -18.76 10.56 19.45
CA ARG A 208 -19.26 11.76 18.74
C ARG A 208 -18.52 12.03 17.42
N ARG A 209 -17.21 11.78 17.36
CA ARG A 209 -16.40 11.94 16.15
C ARG A 209 -16.73 10.84 15.13
N GLY A 210 -16.81 9.58 15.57
CA GLY A 210 -17.22 8.45 14.73
C GLY A 210 -18.61 8.65 14.12
N LEU A 211 -19.59 9.06 14.93
CA LEU A 211 -20.96 9.33 14.49
C LEU A 211 -21.02 10.47 13.47
N SER A 212 -20.30 11.56 13.71
CA SER A 212 -20.25 12.71 12.78
C SER A 212 -19.69 12.31 11.41
N GLY A 213 -18.68 11.43 11.39
CA GLY A 213 -18.15 10.85 10.15
C GLY A 213 -19.20 9.99 9.44
N ALA A 214 -19.80 9.04 10.15
CA ALA A 214 -20.81 8.13 9.61
C ALA A 214 -22.03 8.87 9.04
N LEU A 215 -22.56 9.87 9.75
CA LEU A 215 -23.69 10.69 9.27
C LEU A 215 -23.33 11.48 8.00
N THR A 216 -22.09 11.94 7.88
CA THR A 216 -21.62 12.64 6.68
C THR A 216 -21.58 11.71 5.47
N ASP A 217 -21.10 10.48 5.65
CA ASP A 217 -21.05 9.46 4.61
C ASP A 217 -22.47 9.07 4.17
N LEU A 218 -23.36 8.80 5.14
CA LEU A 218 -24.78 8.48 4.90
C LEU A 218 -25.49 9.59 4.09
N ARG A 219 -25.27 10.86 4.43
CA ARG A 219 -25.86 12.01 3.72
C ARG A 219 -25.44 12.09 2.25
N ASN A 220 -24.23 11.67 1.91
CA ASN A 220 -23.77 11.70 0.53
C ASN A 220 -24.37 10.52 -0.26
N GLN A 221 -24.46 9.34 0.35
CA GLN A 221 -25.10 8.18 -0.25
C GLN A 221 -26.59 8.45 -0.56
N THR A 222 -27.31 9.09 0.36
CA THR A 222 -28.72 9.44 0.17
C THR A 222 -28.94 10.54 -0.87
N ARG A 223 -27.97 11.45 -1.06
CA ARG A 223 -27.99 12.39 -2.20
C ARG A 223 -27.83 11.68 -3.55
N GLU A 224 -27.04 10.61 -3.60
CA GLU A 224 -26.81 9.84 -4.83
C GLU A 224 -27.97 8.89 -5.15
N HIS A 225 -28.65 8.34 -4.13
CA HIS A 225 -29.68 7.30 -4.28
C HIS A 225 -31.10 7.72 -3.89
N CYS A 226 -31.33 9.02 -3.64
CA CYS A 226 -32.63 9.58 -3.22
C CYS A 226 -33.32 8.80 -2.07
N SER A 227 -32.55 8.38 -1.07
CA SER A 227 -33.05 7.59 0.06
C SER A 227 -33.37 8.46 1.29
N GLU A 228 -34.40 8.11 2.05
CA GLU A 228 -34.74 8.81 3.30
C GLU A 228 -33.90 8.30 4.48
N VAL A 229 -33.53 9.22 5.39
CA VAL A 229 -32.78 8.90 6.62
C VAL A 229 -33.63 9.23 7.83
N VAL A 230 -33.77 8.26 8.74
CA VAL A 230 -34.37 8.45 10.06
C VAL A 230 -33.25 8.51 11.10
N VAL A 231 -33.30 9.50 11.98
CA VAL A 231 -32.37 9.65 13.12
C VAL A 231 -33.16 9.56 14.41
N VAL A 232 -32.73 8.66 15.31
CA VAL A 232 -33.30 8.49 16.65
C VAL A 232 -32.25 8.91 17.67
N VAL A 233 -32.65 9.73 18.63
CA VAL A 233 -31.81 10.16 19.77
C VAL A 233 -32.42 9.56 21.03
N ILE A 234 -31.60 8.86 21.81
CA ILE A 234 -31.98 8.19 23.06
C ILE A 234 -31.18 8.84 24.19
N ASP A 235 -31.85 9.16 25.30
CA ASP A 235 -31.24 9.65 26.53
C ASP A 235 -31.68 8.76 27.71
N ILE A 236 -30.83 8.59 28.71
CA ILE A 236 -31.14 7.78 29.90
C ILE A 236 -31.73 8.70 30.97
N ASP A 237 -33.04 8.57 31.19
CA ASP A 237 -33.75 9.38 32.17
C ASP A 237 -33.14 9.27 33.58
N SER A 238 -32.97 10.42 34.23
CA SER A 238 -32.47 10.52 35.62
C SER A 238 -31.10 9.85 35.87
N PHE A 239 -30.24 9.71 34.85
CA PHE A 239 -28.94 9.02 34.97
C PHE A 239 -28.03 9.56 36.08
N LYS A 240 -28.06 10.89 36.34
CA LYS A 240 -27.31 11.50 37.45
C LYS A 240 -27.67 10.90 38.81
N HIS A 241 -28.93 10.57 39.05
CA HIS A 241 -29.40 9.99 40.32
C HIS A 241 -28.82 8.59 40.56
N ILE A 242 -28.65 7.80 39.49
CA ILE A 242 -27.98 6.50 39.53
C ILE A 242 -26.52 6.68 39.96
N ASN A 243 -25.80 7.60 39.32
CA ASN A 243 -24.41 7.91 39.68
C ASN A 243 -24.28 8.39 41.13
N ASP A 244 -25.15 9.31 41.56
CA ASP A 244 -25.09 9.92 42.89
C ASP A 244 -25.40 8.91 44.02
N ARG A 245 -26.26 7.90 43.76
CA ARG A 245 -26.64 6.89 44.77
C ARG A 245 -25.84 5.59 44.73
N LEU A 246 -25.49 5.11 43.54
CA LEU A 246 -24.90 3.78 43.32
C LEU A 246 -23.45 3.85 42.86
N GLY A 247 -22.94 5.06 42.60
CA GLY A 247 -21.57 5.31 42.16
C GLY A 247 -21.38 5.15 40.65
N HIS A 248 -20.31 5.75 40.14
CA HIS A 248 -20.00 5.77 38.70
C HIS A 248 -19.83 4.39 38.07
N PHE A 249 -19.30 3.41 38.81
CA PHE A 249 -19.15 2.05 38.29
C PHE A 249 -20.49 1.41 37.91
N VAL A 250 -21.54 1.66 38.69
CA VAL A 250 -22.90 1.18 38.37
C VAL A 250 -23.49 1.99 37.22
N GLY A 251 -23.23 3.30 37.17
CA GLY A 251 -23.60 4.15 36.04
C GLY A 251 -23.01 3.66 34.72
N ASP A 252 -21.73 3.31 34.69
CA ASP A 252 -21.04 2.76 33.54
C ASP A 252 -21.69 1.45 33.06
N ALA A 253 -22.03 0.55 34.00
CA ALA A 253 -22.74 -0.69 33.67
C ALA A 253 -24.14 -0.44 33.07
N VAL A 254 -24.86 0.58 33.54
CA VAL A 254 -26.15 0.99 32.96
C VAL A 254 -25.96 1.52 31.54
N ILE A 255 -24.95 2.36 31.29
CA ILE A 255 -24.63 2.84 29.93
C ILE A 255 -24.34 1.66 29.01
N SER A 256 -23.47 0.73 29.42
CA SER A 256 -23.14 -0.46 28.61
C SER A 256 -24.33 -1.40 28.38
N ALA A 257 -25.31 -1.43 29.27
CA ALA A 257 -26.51 -2.27 29.11
C ALA A 257 -27.56 -1.66 28.15
N VAL A 258 -27.57 -0.33 28.00
CA VAL A 258 -28.48 0.37 27.09
C VAL A 258 -27.90 0.44 25.66
N ALA A 259 -26.58 0.48 25.54
CA ALA A 259 -25.83 0.50 24.27
C ALA A 259 -25.96 -0.80 23.46
#